data_AF-A0A370U7T4-F1
#
_entry.id   AF-A0A370U7T4-F1
#
_cell.length_a   1.000
_cell.length_b   1.000
_cell.length_c   1.000
_cell.angle_alpha   90.00
_cell.angle_beta   90.00
_cell.angle_gamma   90.00
#
_symmetry.space_group_name_H-M   'P 1'
#
loop_
_entity.id
_entity.type
_entity.pdbx_description
1 polymer ?
#
loop_
_entity_poly.entity_id
_entity_poly.type
_entity_poly.pdbx_seq_one_letter_code
_entity_poly.pdbx_strand_id
1 'polypeptide(L)' 'MYICLCYAVTDKAIKQSISEGATSMRDLYQEHDLGKQCGKCCKDVKNILNEELLKLAEELPIQSVA' A
#
# COMPACT_ATOMS: atom_id res chain seq x y z
N MET A 1 -1.41 -8.92 -9.41
CA MET A 1 -2.73 -9.51 -9.06
C MET A 1 -3.76 -8.41 -8.79
N TYR A 2 -5.05 -8.61 -9.12
CA TYR A 2 -6.11 -7.71 -8.63
C TYR A 2 -6.39 -7.96 -7.16
N ILE A 3 -6.26 -6.92 -6.35
CA ILE A 3 -6.54 -6.93 -4.91
C ILE A 3 -7.97 -6.47 -4.64
N CYS A 4 -8.46 -5.47 -5.39
CA CYS A 4 -9.85 -5.03 -5.32
C CYS A 4 -10.55 -5.22 -6.65
N LEU A 5 -11.53 -6.12 -6.68
CA LEU A 5 -12.35 -6.36 -7.88
C LEU A 5 -13.40 -5.27 -8.12
N CYS A 6 -13.84 -4.60 -7.05
CA CYS A 6 -14.84 -3.52 -7.10
C CYS A 6 -14.36 -2.31 -7.91
N TYR A 7 -13.09 -1.94 -7.73
CA TYR A 7 -12.47 -0.75 -8.33
C TYR A 7 -11.28 -1.10 -9.23
N ALA A 8 -11.13 -2.38 -9.59
CA ALA A 8 -10.04 -2.88 -10.44
C ALA A 8 -8.63 -2.43 -9.98
N VAL A 9 -8.37 -2.51 -8.67
CA VAL A 9 -7.08 -2.10 -8.10
C VAL A 9 -6.13 -3.29 -8.04
N THR A 10 -4.92 -3.12 -8.55
CA THR A 10 -3.87 -4.16 -8.56
C THR A 10 -2.89 -3.99 -7.41
N ASP A 11 -2.20 -5.07 -7.06
CA ASP A 11 -1.03 -5.06 -6.18
C ASP A 11 0.03 -4.06 -6.64
N LYS A 12 0.30 -4.00 -7.94
CA LYS A 12 1.27 -3.06 -8.52
C LYS A 12 0.85 -1.60 -8.26
N ALA A 13 -0.42 -1.27 -8.43
CA ALA A 13 -0.94 0.07 -8.14
C ALA A 13 -0.75 0.43 -6.66
N ILE A 14 -1.08 -0.49 -5.73
CA ILE A 14 -0.90 -0.28 -4.29
C ILE A 14 0.58 -0.06 -3.94
N LYS A 15 1.47 -0.91 -4.46
CA LYS A 15 2.92 -0.81 -4.22
C LYS A 15 3.51 0.47 -4.78
N GLN A 16 3.02 0.91 -5.95
CA GLN A 16 3.43 2.17 -6.53
C GLN A 16 3.06 3.35 -5.63
N SER A 17 1.82 3.43 -5.15
CA SER A 17 1.40 4.49 -4.22
C SER A 17 2.24 4.50 -2.93
N ILE A 18 2.60 3.33 -2.41
CA ILE A 18 3.48 3.22 -1.24
C ILE A 18 4.88 3.76 -1.55
N SER A 19 5.46 3.38 -2.70
CA SER A 19 6.76 3.91 -3.15
C SER A 19 6.74 5.42 -3.40
N GLU A 20 5.58 5.98 -3.74
CA GLU A 20 5.34 7.41 -3.95
C GLU A 20 5.00 8.16 -2.64
N GLY A 21 4.94 7.46 -1.50
CA GLY A 21 4.84 8.05 -0.17
C GLY A 21 3.57 7.73 0.62
N ALA A 22 2.68 6.88 0.12
CA ALA A 22 1.54 6.40 0.91
C ALA A 22 2.03 5.55 2.10
N THR A 23 1.69 5.96 3.33
CA THR A 23 2.17 5.29 4.56
C THR A 23 1.04 4.77 5.43
N SER A 24 -0.21 4.97 5.02
CA SER A 24 -1.38 4.54 5.76
C SER A 24 -2.47 3.95 4.86
N MET A 25 -3.35 3.14 5.45
CA MET A 25 -4.55 2.67 4.78
C MET A 25 -5.43 3.83 4.29
N ARG A 26 -5.42 4.96 5.00
CA ARG A 26 -6.20 6.15 4.64
C ARG A 26 -5.73 6.74 3.31
N ASP A 27 -4.43 6.79 3.08
CA ASP A 27 -3.85 7.29 1.83
C ASP A 27 -4.32 6.41 0.67
N LEU A 28 -4.18 5.09 0.82
CA LEU A 28 -4.62 4.12 -0.18
C LEU A 28 -6.14 4.14 -0.42
N TYR A 29 -6.95 4.42 0.60
CA TYR A 29 -8.41 4.55 0.46
C TYR A 29 -8.83 5.81 -0.29
N GLN A 30 -8.11 6.92 -0.07
CA GLN A 30 -8.39 8.19 -0.73
C GLN A 30 -8.01 8.14 -2.21
N GLU A 31 -6.93 7.44 -2.54
CA GLU A 31 -6.40 7.36 -3.91
C GLU A 31 -7.14 6.33 -4.78
N HIS A 32 -7.48 5.15 -4.23
CA HIS A 32 -7.96 4.00 -5.01
C HIS A 32 -9.39 3.55 -4.70
N ASP A 33 -10.14 4.29 -3.87
CA ASP A 33 -11.48 3.92 -3.39
C ASP A 33 -11.55 2.56 -2.66
N LEU A 34 -10.40 2.06 -2.20
CA LEU A 34 -10.28 0.75 -1.57
C LEU A 34 -11.20 0.65 -0.34
N GLY A 35 -11.91 -0.48 -0.23
CA GLY A 35 -12.81 -0.75 0.87
C GLY A 35 -14.18 -0.06 0.82
N LYS A 36 -14.44 0.85 -0.13
CA LYS A 36 -15.70 1.62 -0.18
C LYS A 36 -16.94 0.81 -0.57
N GLN A 37 -16.80 -0.26 -1.36
CA GLN A 37 -17.94 -1.09 -1.78
C GLN A 37 -18.18 -2.30 -0.86
N CYS A 38 -17.40 -3.37 -1.00
CA CYS A 38 -17.63 -4.62 -0.26
C CYS A 38 -16.64 -4.87 0.90
N GLY A 39 -15.58 -4.07 1.01
CA GLY A 39 -14.57 -4.19 2.08
C GLY A 39 -13.65 -5.42 2.02
N LYS A 40 -13.88 -6.38 1.13
CA LYS A 40 -13.14 -7.67 1.13
C LYS A 40 -11.63 -7.53 0.90
N CYS A 41 -11.21 -6.52 0.14
CA CYS A 41 -9.80 -6.26 -0.14
C CYS A 41 -9.02 -5.69 1.07
N CYS A 42 -9.69 -5.16 2.11
CA CYS A 42 -9.04 -4.37 3.14
C CYS A 42 -7.94 -5.12 3.90
N LYS A 43 -8.13 -6.42 4.15
CA LYS A 43 -7.13 -7.25 4.84
C LYS A 43 -5.88 -7.42 3.97
N ASP A 44 -6.05 -7.74 2.70
CA ASP A 44 -4.93 -7.97 1.77
C ASP A 44 -4.16 -6.68 1.49
N VAL A 45 -4.87 -5.56 1.29
CA VAL A 45 -4.25 -4.23 1.14
C VAL A 45 -3.41 -3.88 2.38
N LYS A 46 -3.94 -4.13 3.59
CA LYS A 46 -3.21 -3.85 4.83
C LYS A 46 -1.95 -4.70 4.97
N ASN A 47 -2.00 -5.97 4.57
CA ASN A 47 -0.83 -6.83 4.57
C ASN A 47 0.24 -6.32 3.60
N ILE A 48 -0.14 -5.98 2.37
CA ILE A 48 0.77 -5.38 1.38
C ILE A 48 1.39 -4.10 1.92
N LEU A 49 0.58 -3.20 2.51
CA LEU A 49 1.07 -1.96 3.09
C LEU A 49 2.14 -2.22 4.15
N ASN A 50 1.86 -3.09 5.13
CA ASN A 50 2.81 -3.40 6.19
C ASN A 50 4.09 -4.05 5.66
N GLU A 51 3.97 -5.01 4.74
CA GLU A 51 5.13 -5.70 4.14
C GLU A 51 6.03 -4.73 3.37
N GLU A 52 5.46 -3.83 2.58
CA GLU A 52 6.24 -2.89 1.78
C GLU A 52 6.85 -1.78 2.64
N LEU A 53 6.15 -1.29 3.68
CA LEU A 53 6.73 -0.33 4.63
C LEU A 53 7.90 -0.94 5.43
N LEU A 54 7.82 -2.23 5.80
CA LEU A 54 8.94 -2.92 6.43
C LEU A 54 10.14 -3.02 5.50
N LYS A 55 9.94 -3.37 4.23
CA LYS A 55 11.03 -3.40 3.23
C LYS A 55 11.68 -2.04 3.06
N LEU A 56 10.88 -0.98 2.93
CA LEU A 56 11.39 0.40 2.84
C LEU A 56 12.19 0.79 4.10
N ALA A 57 11.76 0.35 5.28
CA ALA A 57 12.48 0.60 6.52
C ALA A 57 13.81 -0.17 6.60
N GLU A 58 13.88 -1.39 6.07
CA GLU A 58 15.10 -2.20 5.99
C GLU A 58 16.09 -1.66 4.94
N GLU A 59 15.57 -1.05 3.87
CA GLU A 59 16.37 -0.49 2.77
C GLU A 59 16.93 0.91 3.08
N LEU A 60 16.49 1.58 4.16
CA LEU A 60 17.09 2.83 4.62
C LEU A 60 18.51 2.56 5.15
N PRO A 61 19.56 3.00 4.42
CA PRO A 61 20.92 2.78 4.85
C PRO A 61 21.22 3.63 6.09
N ILE A 62 22.10 3.10 6.92
CA ILE A 62 22.82 3.75 8.02
C ILE A 62 23.79 4.83 7.46
N GLN A 63 23.39 5.61 6.44
CA GLN A 63 24.21 6.56 5.71
C GLN A 63 23.59 7.96 5.72
N SER A 64 23.66 8.65 6.87
CA SER A 64 23.72 10.14 6.91
C SER A 64 23.99 10.76 8.29
N VAL A 65 24.30 9.99 9.34
CA VAL A 65 25.04 10.56 10.49
C VAL A 65 26.52 10.61 10.13
N ALA A 66 26.89 11.62 9.33
CA ALA A 66 28.25 12.11 9.18
C ALA A 66 28.27 13.57 9.65
#